data_AF-A0A0K8R3Q4-F1
#
_entry.id   AF-A0A0K8R3Q4-F1
#
_cell.length_a   1.000
_cell.length_b   1.000
_cell.length_c   1.000
_cell.angle_alpha   90.00
_cell.angle_beta   90.00
_cell.angle_gamma   90.00
#
_symmetry.space_group_name_H-M   'P 1'
#
loop_
_entity.id
_entity.type
_entity.pdbx_description
1 polymer ?
#
loop_
_entity_poly.entity_id
_entity_poly.type
_entity_poly.pdbx_seq_one_letter_code
_entity_poly.pdbx_strand_id
1 'polypeptide(L)'
;MISTRILLLLAALALACIAVGSTNQGQGKPKPENGCPNVTEDSFRRLKQPTTKPPNNLAHRLGEYCHDRFHKNEESVTCIGKLGPTSRKCPLCCACRGADGIIYNNATAPRSFPCGKLGNGKSRRTL
;
A
#
# COMPACT_ATOMS: atom_id res chain seq x y z
N MET A 1 -5.90 6.12 51.95
CA MET A 1 -6.20 6.75 50.63
C MET A 1 -5.08 6.45 49.62
N ILE A 2 -4.88 5.18 49.26
CA ILE A 2 -3.78 4.72 48.37
C ILE A 2 -4.31 4.23 47.00
N SER A 3 -5.62 4.01 46.88
CA SER A 3 -6.22 3.29 45.74
C SER A 3 -6.44 4.14 44.48
N THR A 4 -6.63 5.46 44.59
CA THR A 4 -6.92 6.33 43.44
C THR A 4 -5.69 6.62 42.57
N ARG A 5 -4.50 6.71 43.17
CA ARG A 5 -3.25 6.98 42.44
C ARG A 5 -2.82 5.79 41.57
N ILE A 6 -3.05 4.58 42.06
CA ILE A 6 -2.75 3.33 41.32
C ILE A 6 -3.71 3.20 40.12
N LEU A 7 -5.01 3.45 40.32
CA LEU A 7 -5.99 3.42 39.23
C LEU A 7 -5.68 4.42 38.11
N LEU A 8 -5.21 5.62 38.46
CA LEU A 8 -4.80 6.63 37.47
C LEU A 8 -3.55 6.20 36.69
N LEU A 9 -2.58 5.56 37.34
CA LEU A 9 -1.39 5.03 36.68
C LEU A 9 -1.72 3.90 35.70
N LEU A 10 -2.63 2.98 36.07
CA LEU A 10 -3.07 1.93 35.15
C LEU A 10 -3.88 2.49 33.96
N ALA A 11 -4.73 3.49 34.18
CA ALA A 11 -5.50 4.13 33.11
C ALA A 11 -4.60 4.86 32.10
N ALA A 12 -3.56 5.56 32.58
CA ALA A 12 -2.56 6.20 31.72
C ALA A 12 -1.75 5.18 30.91
N LEU A 13 -1.38 4.04 31.52
CA LEU A 13 -0.67 2.97 30.84
C LEU A 13 -1.53 2.33 29.73
N ALA A 14 -2.82 2.14 29.98
CA ALA A 14 -3.76 1.63 28.98
C ALA A 14 -3.87 2.58 27.77
N LEU A 15 -4.04 3.89 28.00
CA LEU A 15 -4.11 4.91 26.93
C LEU A 15 -2.82 4.97 26.10
N ALA A 16 -1.64 4.82 26.73
CA ALA A 16 -0.36 4.76 26.02
C ALA A 16 -0.24 3.51 25.12
N CYS A 17 -0.85 2.39 25.50
CA CYS A 17 -0.86 1.17 24.69
C CYS A 17 -1.81 1.24 23.49
N ILE A 18 -2.90 2.03 23.55
CA ILE A 18 -3.82 2.17 22.40
C ILE A 18 -3.18 2.99 21.27
N ALA A 19 -2.29 3.94 21.60
CA ALA A 19 -1.58 4.74 20.60
C ALA A 19 -0.51 3.95 19.80
N VAL A 20 -0.05 2.80 20.32
CA VAL A 20 1.00 1.99 19.69
C VAL A 20 0.45 0.85 18.81
N GLY A 21 -0.82 0.46 19.02
CA GLY A 21 -1.46 -0.64 18.29
C GLY A 21 -1.71 -0.41 16.80
N SER A 22 -1.64 0.84 16.32
CA SER A 22 -1.95 1.21 14.94
C SER A 22 -0.73 1.63 14.11
N THR A 23 0.47 1.15 14.46
CA THR A 23 1.72 1.56 13.79
C THR A 23 2.19 0.60 12.70
N ASN A 24 1.46 -0.49 12.43
CA ASN A 24 1.78 -1.41 11.33
C ASN A 24 1.17 -0.97 9.98
N GLN A 25 0.26 -0.01 9.96
CA GLN A 25 -0.12 0.67 8.73
C GLN A 25 0.94 1.72 8.44
N GLY A 26 1.84 1.41 7.49
CA GLY A 26 2.81 2.40 7.04
C GLY A 26 2.07 3.67 6.63
N GLN A 27 2.28 4.76 7.37
CA GLN A 27 1.77 6.07 7.02
C GLN A 27 2.25 6.39 5.60
N GLY A 28 1.33 6.28 4.64
CA GLY A 28 1.64 6.54 3.24
C GLY A 28 2.11 7.98 3.07
N LYS A 29 2.82 8.26 1.99
CA LYS A 29 3.32 9.60 1.66
C LYS A 29 2.29 10.31 0.78
N PRO A 30 2.15 11.65 0.85
CA PRO A 30 1.26 12.39 -0.06
C PRO A 30 1.81 12.50 -1.49
N LYS A 31 3.07 12.10 -1.72
CA LYS A 31 3.73 12.13 -3.02
C LYS A 31 4.40 10.77 -3.30
N PRO A 32 4.42 10.34 -4.58
CA PRO A 32 5.13 9.12 -4.97
C PRO A 32 6.64 9.28 -4.81
N GLU A 33 7.33 8.18 -4.53
CA GLU A 33 8.80 8.15 -4.63
C GLU A 33 9.29 8.17 -6.08
N ASN A 34 10.57 8.50 -6.26
CA ASN A 34 11.20 8.57 -7.57
C ASN A 34 11.00 7.26 -8.36
N GLY A 35 10.49 7.38 -9.58
CA GLY A 35 10.21 6.23 -10.46
C GLY A 35 8.81 5.63 -10.31
N CYS A 36 8.02 6.06 -9.32
CA CYS A 36 6.58 5.79 -9.25
C CYS A 36 5.82 6.89 -10.00
N PRO A 37 4.86 6.56 -10.88
CA PRO A 37 4.06 7.61 -11.51
C PRO A 37 3.14 8.27 -10.49
N ASN A 38 2.85 9.54 -10.75
CA ASN A 38 1.73 10.19 -10.10
C ASN A 38 0.43 9.59 -10.64
N VAL A 39 -0.50 9.25 -9.74
CA VAL A 39 -1.86 8.86 -10.12
C VAL A 39 -2.81 9.99 -9.76
N THR A 40 -3.82 10.19 -10.60
CA THR A 40 -4.84 11.20 -10.37
C THR A 40 -6.12 10.54 -9.90
N GLU A 41 -7.00 11.36 -9.36
CA GLU A 41 -8.39 11.02 -9.05
C GLU A 41 -9.10 10.31 -10.22
N ASP A 42 -8.86 10.80 -11.43
CA ASP A 42 -9.35 10.21 -12.68
C ASP A 42 -8.90 8.77 -12.91
N SER A 43 -7.69 8.40 -12.47
CA SER A 43 -7.18 7.03 -12.60
C SER A 43 -8.06 6.05 -11.84
N PHE A 44 -8.52 6.43 -10.64
CA PHE A 44 -9.42 5.60 -9.83
C PHE A 44 -10.84 5.55 -10.41
N ARG A 45 -11.33 6.67 -10.96
CA ARG A 45 -12.64 6.69 -11.64
C ARG A 45 -12.66 5.73 -12.82
N ARG A 46 -11.62 5.74 -13.66
CA ARG A 46 -11.50 4.85 -14.82
C ARG A 46 -11.39 3.37 -14.43
N LEU A 47 -10.83 3.06 -13.26
CA LEU A 47 -10.76 1.69 -12.75
C LEU A 47 -12.14 1.11 -12.44
N LYS A 48 -13.08 1.95 -11.99
CA LYS A 48 -14.46 1.55 -11.64
C LYS A 48 -15.42 1.57 -12.83
N GLN A 49 -15.03 2.17 -13.96
CA GLN A 49 -15.89 2.26 -15.13
C GLN A 49 -15.87 0.93 -15.90
N PRO A 50 -17.04 0.42 -16.35
CA PRO A 50 -17.07 -0.69 -17.29
C PRO A 50 -16.45 -0.22 -18.61
N THR A 51 -15.26 -0.74 -18.93
CA THR A 51 -14.56 -0.44 -20.17
C THR A 51 -14.80 -1.55 -21.19
N THR A 52 -14.95 -1.17 -22.46
CA THR A 52 -14.98 -2.11 -23.61
C THR A 52 -13.65 -2.84 -23.80
N LYS A 53 -12.57 -2.37 -23.17
CA LYS A 53 -11.29 -3.07 -23.06
C LYS A 53 -11.23 -3.75 -21.69
N PRO A 54 -10.69 -4.97 -21.60
CA PRO A 54 -10.45 -5.60 -20.30
C PRO A 54 -9.65 -4.63 -19.42
N PRO A 55 -10.00 -4.45 -18.14
CA PRO A 55 -9.19 -3.66 -17.23
C PRO A 55 -7.75 -4.19 -17.29
N ASN A 56 -6.76 -3.31 -17.14
CA ASN A 56 -5.37 -3.73 -17.07
C ASN A 56 -5.20 -4.63 -15.83
N ASN A 57 -5.37 -5.94 -16.05
CA ASN A 57 -5.49 -6.97 -15.02
C ASN A 57 -4.28 -6.93 -14.06
N LEU A 58 -3.11 -6.54 -14.58
CA LEU A 58 -1.91 -6.38 -13.78
C LEU A 58 -2.02 -5.24 -12.77
N ALA A 59 -2.44 -4.04 -13.18
CA ALA A 59 -2.53 -2.89 -12.29
C ALA A 59 -3.61 -3.08 -11.21
N HIS A 60 -4.71 -3.75 -11.59
CA HIS A 60 -5.77 -4.10 -10.66
C HIS A 60 -5.31 -5.13 -9.63
N ARG A 61 -4.73 -6.26 -10.05
CA ARG A 61 -4.19 -7.30 -9.14
C ARG A 61 -3.08 -6.77 -8.23
N LEU A 62 -2.21 -5.93 -8.76
CA LEU A 62 -1.20 -5.24 -7.94
C LEU A 62 -1.86 -4.28 -6.95
N GLY A 63 -2.96 -3.63 -7.35
CA GLY A 63 -3.79 -2.80 -6.47
C GLY A 63 -4.44 -3.59 -5.34
N GLU A 64 -5.03 -4.74 -5.62
CA GLU A 64 -5.56 -5.67 -4.60
C GLU A 64 -4.47 -6.08 -3.61
N TYR A 65 -3.29 -6.47 -4.11
CA TYR A 65 -2.15 -6.77 -3.25
C TYR A 65 -1.74 -5.59 -2.36
N CYS A 66 -1.74 -4.36 -2.89
CA CYS A 66 -1.47 -3.16 -2.11
C CYS A 66 -2.53 -2.93 -1.03
N HIS A 67 -3.81 -3.14 -1.35
CA HIS A 67 -4.93 -3.03 -0.42
C HIS A 67 -4.79 -4.06 0.70
N ASP A 68 -4.62 -5.34 0.38
CA ASP A 68 -4.43 -6.41 1.37
C ASP A 68 -3.22 -6.15 2.29
N ARG A 69 -2.18 -5.51 1.75
CA ARG A 69 -0.95 -5.23 2.49
C ARG A 69 -1.07 -4.05 3.45
N PHE A 70 -1.76 -2.98 3.05
CA PHE A 70 -1.75 -1.71 3.79
C PHE A 70 -3.11 -1.31 4.37
N HIS A 71 -4.20 -1.82 3.82
CA HIS A 71 -5.58 -1.39 4.06
C HIS A 71 -6.56 -2.57 4.16
N LYS A 72 -6.09 -3.76 4.56
CA LYS A 72 -6.88 -5.00 4.60
C LYS A 72 -8.25 -4.85 5.26
N ASN A 73 -8.34 -4.03 6.30
CA ASN A 73 -9.56 -3.82 7.09
C ASN A 73 -10.36 -2.58 6.67
N GLU A 74 -9.97 -1.90 5.58
CA GLU A 74 -10.58 -0.67 5.09
C GLU A 74 -11.21 -0.89 3.71
N GLU A 75 -12.46 -1.36 3.68
CA GLU A 75 -13.17 -1.69 2.44
C GLU A 75 -13.39 -0.48 1.51
N SER A 76 -13.42 0.74 2.07
CA SER A 76 -13.62 1.97 1.30
C SER A 76 -12.37 2.41 0.53
N VAL A 77 -11.20 1.87 0.88
CA VAL A 77 -9.93 2.22 0.24
C VAL A 77 -9.80 1.48 -1.07
N THR A 78 -9.51 2.22 -2.15
CA THR A 78 -9.20 1.62 -3.46
C THR A 78 -7.75 1.86 -3.79
N CYS A 79 -7.02 0.83 -4.20
CA CYS A 79 -5.60 0.93 -4.53
C CYS A 79 -5.32 0.65 -6.01
N ILE A 80 -4.31 1.33 -6.56
CA ILE A 80 -3.70 1.07 -7.85
C ILE A 80 -2.25 0.69 -7.61
N GLY A 81 -1.85 -0.48 -8.10
CA GLY A 81 -0.48 -0.94 -8.04
C GLY A 81 0.23 -0.77 -9.39
N LYS A 82 1.47 -0.28 -9.36
CA LYS A 82 2.33 -0.24 -10.54
C LYS A 82 3.75 -0.66 -10.19
N LEU A 83 4.33 -1.50 -11.04
CA LEU A 83 5.75 -1.80 -10.94
C LEU A 83 6.58 -0.53 -11.13
N GLY A 84 7.49 -0.28 -10.21
CA GLY A 84 8.49 0.76 -10.33
C GLY A 84 9.62 0.35 -11.29
N PRO A 85 10.74 1.08 -11.29
CA PRO A 85 11.86 0.80 -12.17
C PRO A 85 12.39 -0.63 -12.03
N THR A 86 12.78 -1.23 -13.16
CA THR A 86 13.38 -2.57 -13.21
C THR A 86 14.59 -2.65 -12.28
N SER A 87 14.50 -3.47 -11.23
CA SER A 87 15.60 -3.69 -10.28
C SER A 87 15.47 -5.04 -9.58
N ARG A 88 16.52 -5.48 -8.88
CA ARG A 88 16.51 -6.75 -8.13
C ARG A 88 15.46 -6.75 -7.02
N LYS A 89 15.16 -5.56 -6.50
CA LYS A 89 14.15 -5.34 -5.47
C LYS A 89 12.73 -5.27 -6.01
N CYS A 90 12.54 -5.25 -7.34
CA CYS A 90 11.24 -5.18 -8.00
C CYS A 90 10.25 -4.30 -7.24
N PRO A 91 10.53 -2.99 -7.19
CA PRO A 91 9.73 -2.05 -6.46
C PRO A 91 8.30 -2.08 -6.99
N LEU A 92 7.36 -2.04 -6.07
CA LEU A 92 5.94 -1.89 -6.32
C LEU A 92 5.51 -0.57 -5.70
N CYS A 93 5.00 0.32 -6.56
CA CYS A 93 4.37 1.56 -6.18
C CYS A 93 2.89 1.28 -5.91
N CYS A 94 2.45 1.53 -4.69
CA CYS A 94 1.05 1.46 -4.29
C CYS A 94 0.52 2.88 -4.15
N ALA A 95 -0.56 3.20 -4.85
CA ALA A 95 -1.29 4.44 -4.64
C ALA A 95 -2.72 4.09 -4.22
N CYS A 96 -3.07 4.46 -3.00
CA CYS A 96 -4.34 4.12 -2.38
C CYS A 96 -5.14 5.38 -2.12
N ARG A 97 -6.42 5.36 -2.50
CA ARG A 97 -7.35 6.44 -2.28
C ARG A 97 -8.25 6.09 -1.10
N GLY A 98 -8.18 6.90 -0.05
CA GLY A 98 -9.07 6.87 1.10
C GLY A 98 -9.85 8.19 1.25
N ALA A 99 -10.39 8.43 2.45
CA ALA A 99 -11.11 9.67 2.77
C ALA A 99 -10.22 10.92 2.71
N ASP A 100 -8.95 10.78 3.11
CA ASP A 100 -7.99 11.88 3.21
C ASP A 100 -7.24 12.16 1.88
N GLY A 101 -7.69 11.53 0.79
CA GLY A 101 -7.09 11.67 -0.54
C GLY A 101 -6.23 10.46 -0.94
N ILE A 102 -5.21 10.72 -1.76
CA ILE A 102 -4.33 9.70 -2.33
C ILE A 102 -3.05 9.62 -1.51
N ILE A 103 -2.75 8.44 -0.99
CA ILE A 103 -1.52 8.13 -0.28
C ILE A 103 -0.68 7.11 -1.06
N TYR A 104 0.63 7.23 -0.92
CA TYR A 104 1.61 6.43 -1.62
C TYR A 104 2.41 5.55 -0.66
N ASN A 105 2.43 4.26 -0.92
CA ASN A 105 3.23 3.29 -0.19
C ASN A 105 4.15 2.55 -1.14
N ASN A 106 5.31 2.14 -0.63
CA ASN A 106 6.23 1.29 -1.38
C ASN A 106 6.21 -0.12 -0.85
N ALA A 107 6.19 -1.06 -1.77
CA ALA A 107 6.27 -2.47 -1.50
C ALA A 107 7.29 -3.13 -2.43
N THR A 108 7.51 -4.41 -2.20
CA THR A 108 8.17 -5.28 -3.17
C THR A 108 7.10 -6.12 -3.84
N ALA A 109 7.09 -6.16 -5.16
CA ALA A 109 6.13 -6.98 -5.88
C ALA A 109 6.34 -8.47 -5.52
N PRO A 110 5.25 -9.23 -5.29
CA PRO A 110 5.31 -10.68 -5.13
C PRO A 110 6.00 -11.36 -6.32
N ARG A 111 6.59 -12.54 -6.06
CA ARG A 111 7.30 -13.33 -7.10
C ARG A 111 6.40 -13.73 -8.29
N SER A 112 5.09 -13.77 -8.08
CA SER A 112 4.10 -14.06 -9.13
C SER A 112 3.93 -12.94 -10.16
N PHE A 113 4.44 -11.73 -9.90
CA PHE A 113 4.36 -10.61 -10.83
C PHE A 113 5.64 -10.46 -11.66
N PRO A 114 5.51 -10.10 -12.95
CA PRO A 114 6.66 -9.98 -13.83
C PRO A 114 7.53 -8.78 -13.43
N CYS A 115 8.65 -9.06 -12.78
CA CYS A 115 9.70 -8.09 -12.51
C CYS A 115 10.66 -8.07 -13.71
N GLY A 116 10.81 -6.90 -14.35
CA GLY A 116 11.63 -6.74 -15.56
C GLY A 116 13.01 -7.43 -15.46
N LYS A 117 13.52 -7.90 -16.59
CA LYS A 117 14.84 -8.54 -16.65
C LYS A 117 15.92 -7.46 -16.45
N LEU A 118 16.71 -7.55 -15.39
CA LEU A 118 18.03 -6.90 -15.39
C LEU A 118 18.84 -7.59 -16.51
N GLY A 119 19.61 -6.82 -17.28
CA GLY A 119 20.32 -7.28 -18.48
C GLY A 119 20.87 -8.71 -18.45
N ASN A 120 20.88 -9.34 -19.64
CA ASN A 120 21.10 -10.77 -19.90
C ASN A 120 19.99 -11.71 -19.42
N GLY A 121 18.79 -11.53 -19.97
CA GLY A 121 17.88 -12.62 -20.31
C GLY A 121 17.18 -13.39 -19.18
N LYS A 122 17.59 -13.27 -17.91
CA LYS A 122 17.03 -14.04 -16.79
C LYS A 122 16.31 -13.13 -15.79
N SER A 123 15.01 -13.34 -15.62
CA SER A 123 14.26 -12.77 -14.49
C SER A 123 14.69 -13.51 -13.23
N ARG A 124 15.66 -12.95 -12.50
CA ARG A 124 16.32 -13.63 -11.37
C ARG A 124 15.51 -13.39 -10.08
N ARG A 125 14.34 -14.01 -9.99
CA ARG A 125 13.56 -14.16 -8.74
C ARG A 125 12.89 -15.53 -8.57
N THR A 126 13.18 -16.47 -9.46
CA THR A 126 12.91 -17.90 -9.29
C THR A 126 14.13 -18.56 -8.68
N LEU A 127 14.12 -18.66 -7.35
CA LEU A 127 14.69 -19.73 -6.53
C LEU A 127 13.95 -19.68 -5.19
#